data_AF-A0A1H8HFM5-F1
#
_entry.id   AF-A0A1H8HFM5-F1
#
_cell.length_a   1.000
_cell.length_b   1.000
_cell.length_c   1.000
_cell.angle_alpha   90.00
_cell.angle_beta   90.00
_cell.angle_gamma   90.00
#
_symmetry.space_group_name_H-M   'P 1'
#
loop_
_entity.id
_entity.type
_entity.pdbx_description
1 polymer ?
#
loop_
_entity_poly.entity_id
_entity_poly.type
_entity_poly.pdbx_seq_one_letter_code
_entity_poly.pdbx_strand_id
1 'polypeptide(L)'
;MNSSVTEETTRRPQRRMRPESPAELFARIVQLGELVKLRPLPDEDHLRFLARLRFSTTPEEAVTYTAFAALPPSAAGWGYECLRLMAEHLQPQERQMMEQIGTWLGNPTTRLRHQLMKEALWMPTRGPSVLLGLAVGWSTGRPAPNDPDPSPTHKTPVAVNSAVLSCLARVPLSQRSIFLARILDMAETLFGVT
;
A
#
# COMPACT_ATOMS: atom_id res chain seq x y z
N MET A 1 37.50 4.99 -30.61
CA MET A 1 37.60 5.02 -29.13
C MET A 1 36.44 5.85 -28.58
N ASN A 2 35.64 5.48 -27.60
CA ASN A 2 35.38 4.21 -26.90
C ASN A 2 33.93 4.35 -26.43
N SER A 3 33.08 3.41 -26.83
CA SER A 3 31.73 3.26 -26.28
C SER A 3 31.85 2.77 -24.84
N SER A 4 31.52 3.59 -23.86
CA SER A 4 31.38 3.14 -22.47
C SER A 4 29.94 2.67 -22.25
N VAL A 5 29.74 1.38 -22.51
CA VAL A 5 28.60 0.60 -22.04
C VAL A 5 28.62 0.64 -20.51
N THR A 6 27.69 1.38 -19.90
CA THR A 6 27.46 1.33 -18.46
C THR A 6 26.53 0.17 -18.11
N GLU A 7 27.17 -0.95 -17.79
CA GLU A 7 26.81 -1.95 -16.77
C GLU A 7 25.32 -2.23 -16.54
N GLU A 8 24.87 -3.34 -17.11
CA GLU A 8 23.71 -4.10 -16.66
C GLU A 8 23.95 -4.62 -15.24
N THR A 9 23.75 -3.75 -14.24
CA THR A 9 23.80 -4.14 -12.84
C THR A 9 22.58 -4.99 -12.54
N THR A 10 22.77 -6.30 -12.34
CA THR A 10 21.75 -7.19 -11.75
C THR A 10 21.36 -6.63 -10.38
N ARG A 11 20.29 -5.84 -10.31
CA ARG A 11 19.79 -5.29 -9.06
C ARG A 11 19.19 -6.43 -8.25
N ARG A 12 19.60 -6.58 -6.99
CA ARG A 12 19.01 -7.55 -6.06
C ARG A 12 17.48 -7.37 -6.07
N PRO A 13 16.68 -8.47 -6.13
CA PRO A 13 15.24 -8.38 -5.98
C PRO A 13 14.92 -7.56 -4.73
N GLN A 14 14.22 -6.44 -4.92
CA GLN A 14 13.81 -5.63 -3.80
C GLN A 14 12.79 -6.44 -3.00
N ARG A 15 13.10 -6.66 -1.73
CA ARG A 15 12.17 -7.29 -0.81
C ARG A 15 10.87 -6.49 -0.83
N ARG A 16 9.73 -7.17 -1.00
CA ARG A 16 8.40 -6.54 -1.03
C ARG A 16 7.69 -6.61 0.31
N MET A 17 8.03 -7.63 1.10
CA MET A 17 7.41 -7.93 2.39
C MET A 17 8.32 -7.59 3.54
N ARG A 18 7.74 -7.21 4.67
CA ARG A 18 8.46 -7.08 5.93
C ARG A 18 9.03 -8.44 6.38
N PRO A 19 10.17 -8.47 7.10
CA PRO A 19 10.74 -9.72 7.60
C PRO A 19 9.99 -10.40 8.72
N GLU A 20 9.29 -9.62 9.51
CA GLU A 20 8.66 -10.11 10.72
C GLU A 20 7.48 -11.01 10.35
N SER A 21 7.38 -12.14 11.04
CA SER A 21 6.20 -13.00 11.00
C SER A 21 4.93 -12.20 11.34
N PRO A 22 3.73 -12.70 10.97
CA PRO A 22 2.47 -12.12 11.42
C PRO A 22 2.44 -11.82 12.92
N ALA A 23 2.85 -12.76 13.79
CA ALA A 23 2.84 -12.56 15.23
C ALA A 23 3.76 -11.41 15.69
N GLU A 24 4.97 -11.34 15.14
CA GLU A 24 5.93 -10.26 15.43
C GLU A 24 5.44 -8.90 14.91
N LEU A 25 4.75 -8.87 13.76
CA LEU A 25 4.15 -7.63 13.25
C LEU A 25 3.09 -7.07 14.19
N PHE A 26 2.22 -7.92 14.72
CA PHE A 26 1.19 -7.52 15.69
C PHE A 26 1.81 -7.04 17.00
N ALA A 27 2.88 -7.68 17.47
CA ALA A 27 3.59 -7.25 18.68
C ALA A 27 4.27 -5.88 18.50
N ARG A 28 4.82 -5.62 17.31
CA ARG A 28 5.58 -4.39 17.03
C ARG A 28 4.70 -3.19 16.65
N ILE A 29 3.60 -3.41 15.94
CA ILE A 29 2.75 -2.35 15.39
C ILE A 29 1.37 -2.42 16.05
N VAL A 30 1.20 -1.69 17.15
CA VAL A 30 -0.03 -1.67 17.95
C VAL A 30 -1.28 -1.39 17.09
N GLN A 31 -1.16 -0.47 16.12
CA GLN A 31 -2.26 -0.09 15.23
C GLN A 31 -2.77 -1.26 14.36
N LEU A 32 -1.93 -2.25 14.06
CA LEU A 32 -2.37 -3.44 13.34
C LEU A 32 -3.33 -4.28 14.20
N GLY A 33 -3.02 -4.45 15.48
CA GLY A 33 -3.87 -5.16 16.44
C GLY A 33 -5.19 -4.43 16.77
N GLU A 34 -5.21 -3.11 16.61
CA GLU A 34 -6.43 -2.30 16.74
C GLU A 34 -7.38 -2.51 15.56
N LEU A 35 -6.83 -2.59 14.34
CA LEU A 35 -7.59 -2.64 13.08
C LEU A 35 -7.96 -4.05 12.61
N VAL A 36 -7.17 -5.06 12.93
CA VAL A 36 -7.43 -6.47 12.59
C VAL A 36 -7.79 -7.20 13.87
N LYS A 37 -8.91 -7.92 13.92
CA LYS A 37 -9.36 -8.65 15.11
C LYS A 37 -8.89 -10.10 15.12
N LEU A 38 -8.87 -10.76 13.96
CA LEU A 38 -8.31 -12.11 13.88
C LEU A 38 -6.82 -12.07 14.25
N ARG A 39 -6.40 -12.97 15.16
CA ARG A 39 -5.00 -13.03 15.62
C ARG A 39 -4.21 -14.11 14.88
N PRO A 40 -2.94 -13.85 14.56
CA PRO A 40 -2.07 -14.86 13.97
C PRO A 40 -1.73 -15.94 15.00
N LEU A 41 -1.44 -17.14 14.50
CA LEU A 41 -0.83 -18.21 15.32
C LEU A 41 0.68 -17.98 15.44
N PRO A 42 1.36 -18.51 16.49
CA PRO A 42 2.78 -18.25 16.75
C PRO A 42 3.72 -18.55 15.58
N ASP A 43 3.51 -19.68 14.88
CA ASP A 43 4.36 -20.15 13.77
C ASP A 43 3.69 -19.99 12.40
N GLU A 44 2.72 -19.09 12.30
CA GLU A 44 1.98 -18.86 11.08
C GLU A 44 2.78 -18.03 10.08
N ASP A 45 2.88 -18.49 8.82
CA ASP A 45 3.45 -17.68 7.77
C ASP A 45 2.45 -16.64 7.22
N HIS A 46 2.97 -15.68 6.46
CA HIS A 46 2.16 -14.59 5.90
C HIS A 46 1.02 -15.05 4.99
N LEU A 47 1.26 -16.06 4.14
CA LEU A 47 0.27 -16.56 3.17
C LEU A 47 -0.85 -17.31 3.89
N ARG A 48 -0.52 -18.13 4.88
CA ARG A 48 -1.48 -18.84 5.73
C ARG A 48 -2.36 -17.88 6.50
N PHE A 49 -1.77 -16.84 7.11
CA PHE A 49 -2.55 -15.85 7.83
C PHE A 49 -3.45 -15.03 6.90
N LEU A 50 -2.95 -14.60 5.73
CA LEU A 50 -3.75 -13.92 4.71
C LEU A 50 -4.94 -14.78 4.27
N ALA A 51 -4.73 -16.07 4.01
CA ALA A 51 -5.78 -17.00 3.62
C ALA A 51 -6.87 -17.11 4.71
N ARG A 52 -6.48 -17.21 5.99
CA ARG A 52 -7.46 -17.21 7.10
C ARG A 52 -8.25 -15.91 7.20
N LEU A 53 -7.61 -14.76 6.99
CA LEU A 53 -8.32 -13.47 6.95
C LEU A 53 -9.32 -13.43 5.79
N ARG A 54 -8.91 -13.91 4.61
CA ARG A 54 -9.76 -13.99 3.41
C ARG A 54 -11.03 -14.81 3.63
N PHE A 55 -10.94 -15.92 4.37
CA PHE A 55 -12.07 -16.80 4.67
C PHE A 55 -12.74 -16.51 6.02
N SER A 56 -12.41 -15.37 6.65
CA SER A 56 -13.04 -14.95 7.90
C SER A 56 -14.42 -14.29 7.68
N THR A 57 -15.08 -13.91 8.76
CA THR A 57 -16.30 -13.10 8.73
C THR A 57 -16.05 -11.64 8.31
N THR A 58 -14.79 -11.19 8.22
CA THR A 58 -14.42 -9.82 7.86
C THR A 58 -13.21 -9.84 6.91
N PRO A 59 -13.42 -10.25 5.64
CA PRO A 59 -12.34 -10.37 4.65
C PRO A 59 -11.61 -9.05 4.35
N GLU A 60 -12.18 -7.89 4.67
CA GLU A 60 -11.52 -6.58 4.59
C GLU A 60 -10.31 -6.47 5.53
N GLU A 61 -10.25 -7.26 6.60
CA GLU A 61 -9.07 -7.34 7.46
C GLU A 61 -7.85 -7.89 6.70
N ALA A 62 -8.04 -8.69 5.64
CA ALA A 62 -6.96 -9.13 4.78
C ALA A 62 -6.34 -7.97 3.97
N VAL A 63 -7.15 -6.99 3.54
CA VAL A 63 -6.68 -5.74 2.91
C VAL A 63 -5.83 -4.94 3.89
N THR A 64 -6.34 -4.81 5.13
CA THR A 64 -5.62 -4.13 6.21
C THR A 64 -4.29 -4.81 6.47
N TYR A 65 -4.29 -6.12 6.73
CA TYR A 65 -3.07 -6.88 6.99
C TYR A 65 -2.05 -6.77 5.85
N THR A 66 -2.49 -6.87 4.59
CA THR A 66 -1.63 -6.71 3.41
C THR A 66 -0.90 -5.38 3.41
N ALA A 67 -1.62 -4.28 3.71
CA ALA A 67 -1.03 -2.95 3.78
C ALA A 67 0.10 -2.88 4.82
N PHE A 68 -0.09 -3.50 5.99
CA PHE A 68 0.90 -3.52 7.08
C PHE A 68 2.06 -4.50 6.86
N ALA A 69 1.80 -5.66 6.27
CA ALA A 69 2.79 -6.70 6.03
C ALA A 69 3.75 -6.33 4.90
N ALA A 70 3.29 -5.62 3.88
CA ALA A 70 4.15 -5.12 2.82
C ALA A 70 5.11 -4.03 3.32
N LEU A 71 6.30 -3.96 2.72
CA LEU A 71 7.18 -2.80 2.89
C LEU A 71 6.49 -1.55 2.33
N PRO A 72 6.68 -0.36 2.94
CA PRO A 72 5.86 0.80 2.61
C PRO A 72 5.80 1.19 1.11
N PRO A 73 6.88 1.11 0.31
CA PRO A 73 6.80 1.38 -1.13
C PRO A 73 5.99 0.32 -1.89
N SER A 74 6.14 -0.95 -1.48
CA SER A 74 5.38 -2.07 -2.06
C SER A 74 3.91 -2.00 -1.70
N ALA A 75 3.58 -1.59 -0.46
CA ALA A 75 2.21 -1.31 -0.04
C ALA A 75 1.57 -0.19 -0.86
N ALA A 76 2.32 0.91 -1.12
CA ALA A 76 1.84 2.01 -1.96
C ALA A 76 1.63 1.58 -3.41
N GLY A 77 2.54 0.79 -3.98
CA GLY A 77 2.38 0.22 -5.33
C GLY A 77 1.18 -0.72 -5.43
N TRP A 78 1.00 -1.62 -4.46
CA TRP A 78 -0.18 -2.49 -4.40
C TRP A 78 -1.48 -1.68 -4.25
N GLY A 79 -1.48 -0.65 -3.39
CA GLY A 79 -2.62 0.26 -3.26
C GLY A 79 -2.96 0.97 -4.57
N TYR A 80 -1.96 1.42 -5.32
CA TYR A 80 -2.16 2.01 -6.66
C TYR A 80 -2.85 1.03 -7.61
N GLU A 81 -2.38 -0.21 -7.68
CA GLU A 81 -3.00 -1.22 -8.54
C GLU A 81 -4.44 -1.53 -8.10
N CYS A 82 -4.73 -1.54 -6.80
CA CYS A 82 -6.08 -1.74 -6.28
C CYS A 82 -7.02 -0.59 -6.70
N LEU A 83 -6.55 0.66 -6.65
CA LEU A 83 -7.31 1.82 -7.11
C LEU A 83 -7.48 1.80 -8.63
N ARG A 84 -6.45 1.37 -9.39
CA ARG A 84 -6.51 1.21 -10.85
C ARG A 84 -7.53 0.15 -11.27
N LEU A 85 -7.62 -0.96 -10.52
CA LEU A 85 -8.65 -1.98 -10.71
C LEU A 85 -10.06 -1.40 -10.59
N MET A 86 -10.26 -0.44 -9.67
CA MET A 86 -11.54 0.23 -9.40
C MET A 86 -11.64 1.63 -10.05
N ALA A 87 -10.91 1.88 -11.14
CA ALA A 87 -10.78 3.24 -11.70
C ALA A 87 -12.11 3.91 -12.08
N GLU A 88 -13.12 3.13 -12.47
CA GLU A 88 -14.46 3.63 -12.79
C GLU A 88 -15.23 4.19 -11.57
N HIS A 89 -14.78 3.86 -10.34
CA HIS A 89 -15.35 4.35 -9.08
C HIS A 89 -14.56 5.52 -8.47
N LEU A 90 -13.49 5.96 -9.14
CA LEU A 90 -12.78 7.17 -8.79
C LEU A 90 -13.49 8.39 -9.37
N GLN A 91 -13.41 9.50 -8.65
CA GLN A 91 -14.00 10.75 -9.11
C GLN A 91 -13.08 11.46 -10.12
N PRO A 92 -13.61 12.29 -11.03
CA PRO A 92 -12.81 13.00 -12.04
C PRO A 92 -11.57 13.72 -11.51
N GLN A 93 -11.68 14.36 -10.35
CA GLN A 93 -10.61 15.11 -9.68
C GLN A 93 -9.47 14.23 -9.14
N GLU A 94 -9.66 12.91 -9.10
CA GLU A 94 -8.67 11.96 -8.58
C GLU A 94 -7.69 11.48 -9.65
N ARG A 95 -8.02 11.70 -10.93
CA ARG A 95 -7.20 11.26 -12.07
C ARG A 95 -5.79 11.84 -12.04
N GLN A 96 -5.67 13.14 -11.82
CA GLN A 96 -4.37 13.82 -11.77
C GLN A 96 -3.46 13.22 -10.69
N MET A 97 -3.98 13.02 -9.49
CA MET A 97 -3.23 12.41 -8.38
C MET A 97 -2.80 10.97 -8.72
N MET A 98 -3.69 10.18 -9.33
CA MET A 98 -3.37 8.82 -9.79
C MET A 98 -2.27 8.81 -10.86
N GLU A 99 -2.29 9.71 -11.83
CA GLU A 99 -1.25 9.84 -12.87
C GLU A 99 0.13 10.18 -12.27
N GLN A 100 0.18 11.09 -11.31
CA GLN A 100 1.41 11.46 -10.62
C GLN A 100 1.95 10.30 -9.77
N ILE A 101 1.08 9.56 -9.08
CA ILE A 101 1.47 8.36 -8.32
C ILE A 101 2.04 7.30 -9.28
N GLY A 102 1.38 7.05 -10.41
CA GLY A 102 1.88 6.12 -11.44
C GLY A 102 3.26 6.55 -11.98
N THR A 103 3.45 7.85 -12.21
CA THR A 103 4.74 8.43 -12.62
C THR A 103 5.82 8.17 -11.56
N TRP A 104 5.50 8.37 -10.28
CA TRP A 104 6.42 8.09 -9.19
C TRP A 104 6.76 6.59 -9.06
N LEU A 105 5.78 5.70 -9.24
CA LEU A 105 6.02 4.25 -9.20
C LEU A 105 6.94 3.79 -10.33
N GLY A 106 6.81 4.38 -11.52
CA GLY A 106 7.69 4.08 -12.67
C GLY A 106 9.11 4.62 -12.50
N ASN A 107 9.29 5.78 -11.85
CA ASN A 107 10.59 6.37 -11.59
C ASN A 107 10.62 7.11 -10.23
N PRO A 108 10.86 6.38 -9.12
CA PRO A 108 10.72 6.94 -7.78
C PRO A 108 11.83 7.95 -7.49
N THR A 109 11.45 9.20 -7.30
CA THR A 109 12.36 10.26 -6.87
C THR A 109 11.85 10.94 -5.61
N THR A 110 12.77 11.43 -4.76
CA THR A 110 12.43 12.21 -3.56
C THR A 110 11.62 13.46 -3.91
N ARG A 111 11.97 14.13 -5.01
CA ARG A 111 11.27 15.32 -5.49
C ARG A 111 9.80 15.04 -5.80
N LEU A 112 9.52 14.00 -6.60
CA LEU A 112 8.14 13.62 -6.93
C LEU A 112 7.36 13.16 -5.69
N ARG A 113 8.00 12.42 -4.78
CA ARG A 113 7.40 12.00 -3.52
C ARG A 113 6.98 13.20 -2.65
N HIS A 114 7.86 14.19 -2.51
CA HIS A 114 7.55 15.42 -1.77
C HIS A 114 6.47 16.25 -2.45
N GLN A 115 6.44 16.31 -3.78
CA GLN A 115 5.38 16.97 -4.53
C GLN A 115 4.02 16.31 -4.29
N LEU A 116 3.95 14.98 -4.38
CA LEU A 116 2.74 14.20 -4.09
C LEU A 116 2.25 14.41 -2.65
N MET A 117 3.17 14.30 -1.67
CA MET A 117 2.85 14.57 -0.27
C MET A 117 2.31 15.99 -0.09
N LYS A 118 2.94 16.97 -0.76
CA LYS A 118 2.51 18.35 -0.74
C LYS A 118 1.07 18.42 -1.23
N GLU A 119 0.85 18.15 -2.51
CA GLU A 119 -0.47 18.24 -3.13
C GLU A 119 -1.55 17.52 -2.30
N ALA A 120 -1.28 16.28 -1.87
CA ALA A 120 -2.20 15.53 -1.02
C ALA A 120 -2.53 16.24 0.31
N LEU A 121 -1.56 16.83 1.01
CA LEU A 121 -1.79 17.56 2.27
C LEU A 121 -2.73 18.76 2.10
N TRP A 122 -2.65 19.48 0.97
CA TRP A 122 -3.45 20.68 0.69
C TRP A 122 -4.79 20.40 -0.01
N MET A 123 -5.12 19.14 -0.32
CA MET A 123 -6.42 18.81 -0.92
C MET A 123 -7.58 19.04 0.07
N PRO A 124 -8.68 19.66 -0.38
CA PRO A 124 -9.83 19.97 0.48
C PRO A 124 -10.63 18.72 0.88
N THR A 125 -10.59 17.66 0.08
CA THR A 125 -11.26 16.40 0.36
C THR A 125 -10.28 15.24 0.35
N ARG A 126 -10.45 14.30 1.28
CA ARG A 126 -9.60 13.12 1.44
C ARG A 126 -10.18 11.92 0.69
N GLY A 127 -10.15 11.96 -0.64
CA GLY A 127 -10.52 10.83 -1.49
C GLY A 127 -9.47 9.70 -1.48
N PRO A 128 -9.79 8.50 -2.03
CA PRO A 128 -8.86 7.39 -2.19
C PRO A 128 -7.49 7.79 -2.77
N SER A 129 -7.48 8.53 -3.87
CA SER A 129 -6.22 8.95 -4.51
C SER A 129 -5.37 9.86 -3.62
N VAL A 130 -6.02 10.77 -2.85
CA VAL A 130 -5.34 11.67 -1.91
C VAL A 130 -4.72 10.89 -0.76
N LEU A 131 -5.45 9.92 -0.21
CA LEU A 131 -4.93 9.02 0.84
C LEU A 131 -3.74 8.22 0.34
N LEU A 132 -3.80 7.73 -0.91
CA LEU A 132 -2.67 7.03 -1.53
C LEU A 132 -1.48 7.99 -1.78
N GLY A 133 -1.72 9.25 -2.16
CA GLY A 133 -0.68 10.26 -2.28
C GLY A 133 0.06 10.52 -0.95
N LEU A 134 -0.68 10.56 0.17
CA LEU A 134 -0.06 10.60 1.50
C LEU A 134 0.75 9.34 1.80
N ALA A 135 0.22 8.17 1.45
CA ALA A 135 0.93 6.89 1.63
C ALA A 135 2.27 6.89 0.88
N VAL A 136 2.30 7.35 -0.37
CA VAL A 136 3.52 7.52 -1.17
C VAL A 136 4.50 8.45 -0.47
N GLY A 137 4.03 9.61 0.01
CA GLY A 137 4.89 10.56 0.69
C GLY A 137 5.54 10.02 1.97
N TRP A 138 4.85 9.15 2.71
CA TRP A 138 5.36 8.47 3.91
C TRP A 138 6.15 7.18 3.61
N SER A 139 6.10 6.65 2.40
CA SER A 139 6.63 5.32 2.06
C SER A 139 8.15 5.20 2.11
N THR A 140 8.90 6.29 1.92
CA THR A 140 10.36 6.27 1.88
C THR A 140 10.96 7.54 2.44
N GLY A 141 12.17 7.44 2.98
CA GLY A 141 12.97 8.58 3.41
C GLY A 141 12.25 9.48 4.42
N ARG A 142 12.70 10.74 4.52
CA ARG A 142 12.06 11.73 5.39
C ARG A 142 10.79 12.31 4.72
N PRO A 143 9.70 12.53 5.47
CA PRO A 143 8.38 12.87 4.92
C PRO A 143 8.37 14.20 4.14
N ALA A 144 9.06 15.22 4.66
CA ALA A 144 9.24 16.52 4.02
C ALA A 144 10.59 17.13 4.46
N PRO A 145 11.19 18.07 3.70
CA PRO A 145 12.40 18.78 4.12
C PRO A 145 12.23 19.53 5.45
N ASN A 146 11.00 19.95 5.75
CA ASN A 146 10.66 20.76 6.92
C ASN A 146 10.23 19.92 8.14
N ASP A 147 10.15 18.59 8.01
CA ASP A 147 9.80 17.68 9.11
C ASP A 147 11.06 16.89 9.49
N PRO A 148 11.64 17.11 10.68
CA PRO A 148 12.91 16.49 11.06
C PRO A 148 12.77 14.98 11.31
N ASP A 149 11.57 14.52 11.67
CA ASP A 149 11.37 13.14 12.14
C ASP A 149 10.89 12.20 11.03
N PRO A 150 11.35 10.93 11.03
CA PRO A 150 10.77 9.92 10.17
C PRO A 150 9.30 9.71 10.53
N SER A 151 8.45 9.47 9.52
CA SER A 151 7.05 9.16 9.79
C SER A 151 6.91 7.87 10.60
N PRO A 152 5.99 7.84 11.58
CA PRO A 152 5.66 6.61 12.30
C PRO A 152 5.35 5.47 11.32
N THR A 153 5.81 4.27 11.68
CA THR A 153 5.79 3.07 10.81
C THR A 153 4.40 2.63 10.35
N HIS A 154 3.34 3.04 11.07
CA HIS A 154 1.95 2.76 10.74
C HIS A 154 1.32 3.75 9.75
N LYS A 155 1.92 4.93 9.48
CA LYS A 155 1.26 5.96 8.66
C LYS A 155 1.01 5.51 7.23
N THR A 156 2.02 4.99 6.54
CA THR A 156 1.84 4.43 5.18
C THR A 156 0.79 3.33 5.13
N PRO A 157 0.86 2.24 5.93
CA PRO A 157 -0.11 1.17 5.82
C PRO A 157 -1.54 1.61 6.18
N VAL A 158 -1.72 2.50 7.17
CA VAL A 158 -3.05 3.08 7.47
C VAL A 158 -3.60 3.88 6.30
N ALA A 159 -2.76 4.66 5.63
CA ALA A 159 -3.15 5.45 4.47
C ALA A 159 -3.50 4.58 3.25
N VAL A 160 -2.71 3.53 2.98
CA VAL A 160 -3.01 2.54 1.94
C VAL A 160 -4.33 1.84 2.23
N ASN A 161 -4.51 1.33 3.46
CA ASN A 161 -5.75 0.66 3.86
C ASN A 161 -6.97 1.58 3.68
N SER A 162 -6.87 2.81 4.18
CA SER A 162 -7.93 3.81 4.04
C SER A 162 -8.23 4.12 2.58
N ALA A 163 -7.20 4.24 1.73
CA ALA A 163 -7.38 4.49 0.29
C ALA A 163 -8.15 3.34 -0.38
N VAL A 164 -7.71 2.10 -0.19
CA VAL A 164 -8.29 0.92 -0.82
C VAL A 164 -9.72 0.69 -0.33
N LEU A 165 -9.96 0.69 0.98
CA LEU A 165 -11.30 0.45 1.53
C LEU A 165 -12.27 1.59 1.25
N SER A 166 -11.80 2.85 1.20
CA SER A 166 -12.65 3.98 0.80
C SER A 166 -13.04 3.91 -0.69
N CYS A 167 -12.17 3.40 -1.55
CA CYS A 167 -12.50 3.16 -2.95
C CYS A 167 -13.49 1.99 -3.09
N LEU A 168 -13.24 0.89 -2.38
CA LEU A 168 -14.11 -0.28 -2.34
C LEU A 168 -15.52 0.06 -1.80
N ALA A 169 -15.62 1.00 -0.85
CA ALA A 169 -16.89 1.46 -0.31
C ALA A 169 -17.77 2.16 -1.37
N ARG A 170 -17.17 2.71 -2.44
CA ARG A 170 -17.90 3.35 -3.56
C ARG A 170 -18.41 2.34 -4.59
N VAL A 171 -17.87 1.12 -4.58
CA VAL A 171 -18.35 0.03 -5.44
C VAL A 171 -19.78 -0.34 -5.01
N PRO A 172 -20.72 -0.55 -5.97
CA PRO A 172 -22.05 -1.07 -5.67
C PRO A 172 -21.99 -2.33 -4.82
N LEU A 173 -22.90 -2.45 -3.84
CA LEU A 173 -22.89 -3.56 -2.88
C LEU A 173 -22.88 -4.95 -3.56
N SER A 174 -23.60 -5.10 -4.68
CA SER A 174 -23.68 -6.33 -5.47
C SER A 174 -22.36 -6.77 -6.10
N GLN A 175 -21.39 -5.86 -6.26
CA GLN A 175 -20.10 -6.12 -6.88
C GLN A 175 -18.93 -6.08 -5.89
N ARG A 176 -19.16 -5.61 -4.65
CA ARG A 176 -18.09 -5.37 -3.67
C ARG A 176 -17.30 -6.63 -3.34
N SER A 177 -17.97 -7.77 -3.19
CA SER A 177 -17.31 -9.06 -2.94
C SER A 177 -16.40 -9.49 -4.10
N ILE A 178 -16.78 -9.18 -5.35
CA ILE A 178 -15.99 -9.48 -6.55
C ILE A 178 -14.72 -8.65 -6.56
N PHE A 179 -14.82 -7.35 -6.32
CA PHE A 179 -13.65 -6.47 -6.24
C PHE A 179 -12.76 -6.80 -5.05
N LEU A 180 -13.33 -7.11 -3.89
CA LEU A 180 -12.57 -7.56 -2.73
C LEU A 180 -11.79 -8.83 -3.05
N ALA A 181 -12.40 -9.84 -3.66
CA ALA A 181 -11.71 -11.05 -4.09
C ALA A 181 -10.52 -10.74 -5.01
N ARG A 182 -10.71 -9.88 -6.03
CA ARG A 182 -9.62 -9.47 -6.95
C ARG A 182 -8.49 -8.71 -6.24
N ILE A 183 -8.82 -7.85 -5.29
CA ILE A 183 -7.83 -7.14 -4.46
C ILE A 183 -7.00 -8.15 -3.65
N LEU A 184 -7.65 -9.18 -3.10
CA LEU A 184 -6.97 -10.23 -2.34
C LEU A 184 -6.16 -11.18 -3.23
N ASP A 185 -6.60 -11.46 -4.46
CA ASP A 185 -5.80 -12.19 -5.44
C ASP A 185 -4.49 -11.42 -5.75
N MET A 186 -4.59 -10.10 -5.94
CA MET A 186 -3.41 -9.24 -6.10
C MET A 186 -2.53 -9.23 -4.84
N ALA A 187 -3.13 -9.24 -3.64
CA ALA A 187 -2.37 -9.38 -2.41
C ALA A 187 -1.60 -10.70 -2.40
N GLU A 188 -2.22 -11.83 -2.68
CA GLU A 188 -1.56 -13.14 -2.74
C GLU A 188 -0.34 -13.13 -3.68
N THR A 189 -0.42 -12.46 -4.84
CA THR A 189 0.76 -12.30 -5.72
C THR A 189 1.88 -11.46 -5.09
N LEU A 190 1.55 -10.50 -4.24
CA LEU A 190 2.53 -9.70 -3.51
C LEU A 190 3.29 -10.55 -2.47
N PHE A 191 2.59 -11.47 -1.80
CA PHE A 191 3.15 -12.38 -0.80
C PHE A 191 3.89 -13.57 -1.42
N GLY A 192 3.45 -14.08 -2.57
CA GLY A 192 3.99 -15.29 -3.20
C GLY A 192 5.33 -15.12 -3.94
N VAL A 193 5.79 -13.88 -4.15
CA VAL A 193 7.12 -13.60 -4.71
C VAL A 193 8.15 -13.65 -3.57
N THR A 194 8.55 -14.87 -3.21
CA THR A 194 9.61 -15.12 -2.22
C THR A 194 10.81 -15.77 -2.87
#